data_AF-A0A7S1VLD9-F1
#
_entry.id   AF-A0A7S1VLD9-F1
#
_cell.length_a   1.000
_cell.length_b   1.000
_cell.length_c   1.000
_cell.angle_alpha   90.00
_cell.angle_beta   90.00
_cell.angle_gamma   90.00
#
_symmetry.space_group_name_H-M   'P 1'
#
loop_
_entity.id
_entity.type
_entity.pdbx_description
1 polymer ?
#
loop_
_entity_poly.entity_id
_entity_poly.type
_entity_poly.pdbx_seq_one_letter_code
_entity_poly.pdbx_strand_id
1 'polypeptide(L)'
;KRRGCCGCGKASSVHDARALDSLTLSASAGQILVLLAHNGGGKSTLINILNGLIAPTHGDAFVFGRSIVSDPDSVRACMGSVPQENLLWDKLTVQEHVLMFTRLRRGYTGEEA
;
A
#
# COMPACT_ATOMS: atom_id res chain seq x y z
N LYS A 1 -7.74 -46.70 -33.01
CA LYS A 1 -6.84 -45.61 -33.50
C LYS A 1 -7.55 -44.28 -33.25
N ARG A 2 -7.09 -43.29 -32.49
CA ARG A 2 -5.88 -43.04 -31.70
C ARG A 2 -6.35 -42.32 -30.42
N ARG A 3 -5.93 -42.83 -29.26
CA ARG A 3 -5.98 -42.12 -27.97
C ARG A 3 -4.84 -41.09 -28.01
N GLY A 4 -5.18 -39.81 -27.92
CA GLY A 4 -4.22 -38.73 -27.75
C GLY A 4 -3.96 -38.53 -26.27
N CYS A 5 -2.84 -39.06 -25.78
CA CYS A 5 -2.30 -38.78 -24.47
C CYS A 5 -1.56 -37.43 -24.55
N CYS A 6 -1.79 -36.53 -23.59
CA CYS A 6 -0.72 -35.64 -23.13
C CYS A 6 -0.96 -35.35 -21.66
N GLY A 7 -0.27 -36.10 -20.81
CA GLY A 7 -0.05 -35.70 -19.43
C GLY A 7 0.78 -34.43 -19.43
N CYS A 8 0.19 -33.31 -19.02
CA CYS A 8 0.96 -32.20 -18.52
C CYS A 8 1.26 -32.48 -17.05
N GLY A 9 2.50 -32.88 -16.80
CA GLY A 9 3.06 -32.96 -15.47
C GLY A 9 2.89 -31.63 -14.74
N LYS A 10 2.58 -31.71 -13.45
CA LYS A 10 2.71 -30.57 -12.55
C LYS A 10 4.19 -30.28 -12.39
N ALA A 11 4.74 -29.45 -13.29
CA ALA A 11 5.96 -28.73 -13.02
C ALA A 11 5.57 -27.60 -12.05
N SER A 12 5.74 -27.84 -10.74
CA SER A 12 5.76 -26.77 -9.77
C SER A 12 7.10 -26.03 -9.92
N SER A 13 7.22 -25.23 -10.97
CA SER A 13 8.20 -24.15 -11.01
C SER A 13 7.81 -23.15 -9.94
N VAL A 14 8.72 -22.83 -9.03
CA VAL A 14 8.61 -21.65 -8.18
C VAL A 14 8.52 -20.46 -9.14
N HIS A 15 7.30 -20.03 -9.43
CA HIS A 15 7.08 -18.80 -10.15
C HIS A 15 7.58 -17.68 -9.25
N ASP A 16 8.49 -16.87 -9.79
CA ASP A 16 8.83 -15.57 -9.24
C ASP A 16 7.53 -14.73 -9.25
N ALA A 17 6.77 -14.82 -8.17
CA ALA A 17 5.39 -14.37 -8.13
C ALA A 17 5.37 -12.84 -8.07
N ARG A 18 5.11 -12.20 -9.21
CA ARG A 18 4.98 -10.74 -9.28
C ARG A 18 3.68 -10.30 -8.62
N ALA A 19 3.80 -9.53 -7.54
CA ALA A 19 2.64 -8.95 -6.86
C ALA A 19 1.95 -7.85 -7.70
N LEU A 20 2.72 -7.10 -8.49
CA LEU A 20 2.26 -6.11 -9.46
C LEU A 20 3.09 -6.29 -10.75
N ASP A 21 2.44 -6.25 -11.91
CA ASP A 21 3.10 -6.42 -13.20
C ASP A 21 2.68 -5.30 -14.15
N SER A 22 3.61 -4.39 -14.45
CA SER A 22 3.45 -3.29 -15.41
C SER A 22 2.16 -2.45 -15.24
N LEU A 23 1.78 -2.18 -13.99
CA LEU A 23 0.57 -1.43 -13.67
C LEU A 23 0.71 0.07 -13.99
N THR A 24 -0.22 0.61 -14.78
CA THR A 24 -0.34 2.05 -15.03
C THR A 24 -1.74 2.51 -14.62
N LEU A 25 -1.81 3.50 -13.73
CA LEU A 25 -3.07 4.10 -13.28
C LEU A 25 -2.86 5.58 -12.98
N SER A 26 -3.94 6.35 -13.04
CA SER A 26 -3.95 7.75 -12.62
C SER A 26 -5.28 8.08 -11.94
N ALA A 27 -5.24 8.97 -10.95
CA ALA A 27 -6.40 9.51 -10.27
C ALA A 27 -6.21 11.01 -10.12
N SER A 28 -7.26 11.77 -10.41
CA SER A 28 -7.27 13.23 -10.27
C SER A 28 -7.68 13.64 -8.87
N ALA A 29 -7.27 14.84 -8.45
CA ALA A 29 -7.70 15.41 -7.19
C ALA A 29 -9.23 15.44 -7.08
N GLY A 30 -9.77 15.01 -5.93
CA GLY A 30 -11.21 14.91 -5.69
C GLY A 30 -11.89 13.63 -6.20
N GLN A 31 -11.16 12.74 -6.89
CA GLN A 31 -11.71 11.45 -7.31
C GLN A 31 -11.57 10.38 -6.22
N ILE A 32 -12.57 9.49 -6.17
CA ILE A 32 -12.51 8.27 -5.36
C ILE A 32 -12.07 7.14 -6.30
N LEU A 33 -10.88 6.57 -6.05
CA LEU A 33 -10.38 5.40 -6.75
C LEU A 33 -10.67 4.13 -5.93
N VAL A 34 -11.29 3.13 -6.55
CA VAL A 34 -11.56 1.83 -5.91
C VAL A 34 -10.72 0.74 -6.57
N LEU A 35 -9.94 0.01 -5.77
CA LEU A 35 -9.12 -1.12 -6.22
C LEU A 35 -9.85 -2.45 -5.98
N LEU A 36 -10.31 -3.09 -7.06
CA LEU A 36 -11.01 -4.37 -7.00
C LEU A 36 -10.12 -5.49 -7.55
N ALA A 37 -9.80 -6.49 -6.72
CA ALA A 37 -9.05 -7.69 -7.10
C ALA A 37 -9.28 -8.81 -6.08
N HIS A 38 -8.97 -10.05 -6.45
CA HIS A 38 -8.99 -11.19 -5.51
C HIS A 38 -7.95 -11.03 -4.39
N ASN A 39 -8.07 -11.85 -3.34
CA ASN A 39 -7.06 -11.91 -2.28
C ASN A 39 -5.72 -12.38 -2.88
N GLY A 40 -4.64 -11.66 -2.57
CA GLY A 40 -3.34 -11.88 -3.22
C GLY A 40 -3.15 -11.18 -4.57
N GLY A 41 -4.16 -10.49 -5.12
CA GLY A 41 -4.05 -9.76 -6.39
C GLY A 41 -3.28 -8.42 -6.32
N GLY A 42 -2.43 -8.21 -5.32
CA GLY A 42 -1.54 -7.04 -5.25
C GLY A 42 -2.12 -5.74 -4.66
N LYS A 43 -3.37 -5.71 -4.19
CA LYS A 43 -4.02 -4.49 -3.64
C LYS A 43 -3.23 -3.86 -2.48
N SER A 44 -2.96 -4.65 -1.45
CA SER A 44 -2.22 -4.18 -0.27
C SER A 44 -0.79 -3.81 -0.63
N THR A 45 -0.17 -4.52 -1.59
CA THR A 45 1.16 -4.19 -2.13
C THR A 45 1.15 -2.83 -2.79
N LEU A 46 0.16 -2.53 -3.64
CA LEU A 46 0.02 -1.23 -4.29
C LEU A 46 -0.19 -0.12 -3.26
N ILE A 47 -1.08 -0.32 -2.29
CA ILE A 47 -1.34 0.66 -1.22
C ILE A 47 -0.05 0.93 -0.42
N ASN A 48 0.72 -0.11 -0.09
CA ASN A 48 2.00 0.05 0.63
C ASN A 48 3.06 0.78 -0.19
N ILE A 49 3.10 0.56 -1.51
CA ILE A 49 3.98 1.30 -2.42
C ILE A 49 3.59 2.77 -2.46
N LEU A 50 2.30 3.08 -2.63
CA LEU A 50 1.82 4.46 -2.62
C LEU A 50 2.15 5.15 -1.30
N ASN A 51 1.95 4.48 -0.16
CA ASN A 51 2.28 4.99 1.17
C ASN A 51 3.79 5.13 1.44
N GLY A 52 4.66 4.71 0.51
CA GLY A 52 6.11 4.73 0.68
C GLY A 52 6.61 3.78 1.78
N LEU A 53 5.84 2.72 2.10
CA LEU A 53 6.22 1.67 3.05
C LEU A 53 7.08 0.59 2.38
N ILE A 54 6.87 0.36 1.08
CA ILE A 54 7.61 -0.61 0.27
C ILE A 54 8.05 0.11 -1.01
N ALA A 55 9.32 0.01 -1.38
CA ALA A 55 9.81 0.55 -2.65
C ALA A 55 9.34 -0.33 -3.83
N PRO A 56 8.93 0.25 -4.97
CA PRO A 56 8.64 -0.53 -6.17
C PRO A 56 9.91 -1.20 -6.69
N THR A 57 9.79 -2.41 -7.24
CA THR A 57 10.95 -3.10 -7.86
C THR A 57 11.42 -2.38 -9.12
N HIS A 58 10.47 -1.83 -9.89
CA HIS A 58 10.71 -1.02 -11.08
C HIS A 58 9.59 0.04 -11.21
N GLY A 59 9.90 1.16 -11.87
CA GLY A 59 8.96 2.25 -12.08
C GLY A 59 8.87 3.22 -10.90
N ASP A 60 7.87 4.10 -10.95
CA ASP A 60 7.65 5.16 -9.96
C ASP A 60 6.15 5.48 -9.87
N ALA A 61 5.74 6.09 -8.76
CA ALA A 61 4.42 6.65 -8.56
C ALA A 61 4.52 8.09 -8.08
N PHE A 62 3.58 8.92 -8.53
CA PHE A 62 3.56 10.34 -8.22
C PHE A 62 2.32 10.72 -7.43
N VAL A 63 2.52 11.30 -6.25
CA VAL A 63 1.44 11.82 -5.40
C VAL A 63 1.58 13.33 -5.34
N PHE A 64 0.59 14.06 -5.85
CA PHE A 64 0.62 15.53 -5.96
C PHE A 64 1.93 16.07 -6.59
N GLY A 65 2.43 15.37 -7.63
CA GLY A 65 3.67 15.73 -8.34
C GLY A 65 4.97 15.31 -7.65
N ARG A 66 4.91 14.61 -6.52
CA ARG A 66 6.08 14.12 -5.76
C ARG A 66 6.28 12.63 -6.01
N SER A 67 7.52 12.25 -6.33
CA SER A 67 7.91 10.85 -6.56
C SER A 67 8.01 10.11 -5.22
N ILE A 68 7.46 8.90 -5.17
CA ILE A 68 7.61 8.00 -4.00
C ILE A 68 9.02 7.42 -3.89
N VAL A 69 9.81 7.43 -4.98
CA VAL A 69 11.17 6.89 -4.98
C VAL A 69 12.18 7.97 -4.60
N SER A 70 12.08 9.19 -5.16
CA SER A 70 13.06 10.25 -4.92
C SER A 70 12.72 11.16 -3.74
N ASP A 71 11.45 11.30 -3.37
CA ASP A 71 10.98 12.18 -2.29
C ASP A 71 9.90 11.52 -1.40
N PRO A 72 10.20 10.34 -0.81
CA PRO A 72 9.22 9.57 -0.04
C PRO A 72 8.72 10.31 1.22
N ASP A 73 9.56 11.13 1.85
CA ASP A 73 9.20 11.88 3.06
C ASP A 73 8.09 12.89 2.79
N SER A 74 8.19 13.65 1.70
CA SER A 74 7.16 14.62 1.36
C SER A 74 5.85 13.95 0.94
N VAL A 75 5.91 12.78 0.29
CA VAL A 75 4.71 11.99 0.01
C VAL A 75 4.04 11.54 1.31
N ARG A 76 4.81 10.99 2.27
CA ARG A 76 4.28 10.59 3.58
C ARG A 76 3.67 11.75 4.37
N ALA A 77 4.22 12.95 4.25
CA ALA A 77 3.67 14.13 4.93
C ALA A 77 2.25 14.48 4.44
N CYS A 78 1.98 14.33 3.14
CA CYS A 78 0.69 14.67 2.54
C CYS A 78 -0.33 13.51 2.46
N MET A 79 0.10 12.28 2.75
CA MET A 79 -0.78 11.10 2.73
C MET A 79 -1.22 10.65 4.12
N GLY A 80 -2.35 9.95 4.16
CA GLY A 80 -2.85 9.27 5.35
C GLY A 80 -3.34 7.87 4.97
N SER A 81 -2.97 6.87 5.76
CA SER A 81 -3.37 5.48 5.57
C SER A 81 -4.08 4.96 6.79
N VAL A 82 -5.21 4.28 6.59
CA VAL A 82 -5.86 3.51 7.65
C VAL A 82 -5.41 2.05 7.53
N PRO A 83 -4.85 1.45 8.60
CA PRO A 83 -4.42 0.06 8.57
C PRO A 83 -5.62 -0.89 8.40
N GLN A 84 -5.33 -2.13 7.99
CA GLN A 84 -6.36 -3.17 7.85
C GLN A 84 -7.00 -3.53 9.19
N GLU A 85 -6.19 -3.60 10.25
CA GLU A 85 -6.64 -3.90 11.61
C GLU A 85 -6.77 -2.61 12.43
N ASN A 86 -7.78 -2.55 13.28
CA ASN A 86 -8.02 -1.40 14.14
C ASN A 86 -6.99 -1.37 15.29
N LEU A 87 -6.25 -0.26 15.40
CA LEU A 87 -5.29 -0.01 16.47
C LEU A 87 -5.96 0.75 17.63
N LEU A 88 -6.86 0.08 18.34
CA LEU A 88 -7.55 0.64 19.50
C LEU A 88 -6.98 0.06 20.80
N TRP A 89 -6.73 0.94 21.77
CA TRP A 89 -6.31 0.59 23.12
C TRP A 89 -7.45 0.87 24.09
N ASP A 90 -7.88 -0.16 24.82
CA ASP A 90 -9.03 -0.07 25.75
C ASP A 90 -8.84 0.95 26.89
N LYS A 91 -7.59 1.34 27.16
CA LYS A 91 -7.23 2.29 28.21
C LYS A 91 -7.30 3.75 27.76
N LEU A 92 -7.50 4.01 26.47
CA LEU A 92 -7.54 5.35 25.90
C LEU A 92 -8.95 5.70 25.44
N THR A 93 -9.40 6.90 25.78
CA THR A 93 -10.59 7.52 25.22
C THR A 93 -10.40 7.82 23.73
N VAL A 94 -11.49 8.09 23.01
CA VAL A 94 -11.44 8.48 21.59
C VAL A 94 -10.57 9.72 21.37
N GLN A 95 -10.69 10.71 22.27
CA GLN A 95 -9.89 11.94 22.18
C GLN A 95 -8.39 11.65 22.34
N GLU A 96 -8.02 10.80 23.29
CA GLU A 96 -6.62 10.43 23.52
C GLU A 96 -6.02 9.66 22.33
N HIS A 97 -6.80 8.78 21.69
CA HIS A 97 -6.37 8.12 20.45
C HIS A 97 -6.05 9.13 19.34
N VAL A 98 -6.97 10.07 19.07
CA VAL A 98 -6.79 11.08 18.03
C VAL A 98 -5.58 11.97 18.33
N LEU A 99 -5.43 12.39 19.60
CA LEU A 99 -4.29 13.19 20.03
C LEU A 99 -2.98 12.43 19.85
N MET A 100 -2.94 11.15 20.21
CA MET A 100 -1.76 10.30 20.07
C MET A 100 -1.32 10.18 18.60
N PHE A 101 -2.22 9.84 17.68
CA PHE A 101 -1.88 9.73 16.26
C PHE A 101 -1.48 11.08 15.65
N THR A 102 -2.08 12.19 16.11
CA THR A 102 -1.70 13.53 15.66
C THR A 102 -0.27 13.88 16.09
N ARG A 103 0.11 13.55 17.34
CA ARG A 103 1.47 13.74 17.87
C ARG A 103 2.50 12.86 17.15
N LEU A 104 2.16 11.60 16.88
CA LEU A 104 3.04 10.69 16.12
C LEU A 104 3.29 11.19 14.70
N ARG A 105 2.27 11.73 14.03
CA ARG A 105 2.38 12.22 12.65
C ARG A 105 3.17 13.53 12.54
N ARG A 106 3.00 14.46 13.49
CA ARG A 106 3.66 15.78 13.47
C ARG A 106 5.06 15.77 14.11
N GLY A 107 5.44 14.66 14.76
CA GLY A 107 6.56 14.65 15.68
C GLY A 107 6.17 15.27 17.02
N TYR A 108 6.72 14.76 18.13
CA TYR A 108 6.51 15.35 19.45
C TYR A 108 7.41 16.60 19.58
N THR A 109 6.82 17.78 19.42
CA THR A 109 7.39 19.04 19.93
C THR A 109 6.94 19.13 21.39
N GLY A 110 7.85 18.89 22.33
CA GLY A 110 7.53 18.74 23.75
C GLY A 110 7.09 20.02 24.45
N GLU A 111 5.87 20.47 24.18
CA GLU A 111 5.15 21.39 25.04
C GLU A 111 3.85 20.73 25.51
N GLU A 112 3.81 20.56 26.83
CA GLU A 112 2.69 20.09 27.62
C GLU A 112 1.55 21.12 27.53
N ALA A 113 0.33 20.62 27.39
CA ALA A 113 -0.90 21.35 27.68
C ALA A 113 -1.71 20.49 28.64
#